data_AF-A0A7J0BKG4-F1
#
_entry.id   AF-A0A7J0BKG4-F1
#
_cell.length_a   1.000
_cell.length_b   1.000
_cell.length_c   1.000
_cell.angle_alpha   90.00
_cell.angle_beta   90.00
_cell.angle_gamma   90.00
#
_symmetry.space_group_name_H-M   'P 1'
#
loop_
_entity.id
_entity.type
_entity.pdbx_description
1 polymer ?
#
loop_
_entity_poly.entity_id
_entity_poly.type
_entity_poly.pdbx_seq_one_letter_code
_entity_poly.pdbx_strand_id
1 'polypeptide(L)'
;MFGVASDCHKTRRWRLLENLKIRAAMLMAVLALVLIWTQLYVLHDDGAGAGYCAGLVTELLGVAITILVIDIVLERQELRRDVRRLADELLYQADFIVWIWLGGDRVFSLAELECLLESVSDDDALHHTTETLFQNLGNEAAKRMRTHKDVVDSNIHLCDGVRLLAQLANIRVGSGASRTTPSQIGVIVSGAVRAFDKVLCYRETEGAANGRYLKGKRSDVAAQRFRCSGELG
;
A
#
# COMPACT_ATOMS: atom_id res chain seq x y z
N MET A 1 14.09 -14.84 -18.33
CA MET A 1 14.94 -14.28 -17.25
C MET A 1 15.34 -12.87 -17.65
N PHE A 2 14.68 -11.84 -17.11
CA PHE A 2 15.08 -10.45 -17.32
C PHE A 2 15.41 -9.84 -15.96
N GLY A 3 16.72 -9.70 -15.69
CA GLY A 3 17.22 -8.87 -14.61
C GLY A 3 17.08 -7.41 -15.02
N VAL A 4 16.06 -6.74 -14.48
CA VAL A 4 15.91 -5.30 -14.61
C VAL A 4 16.56 -4.66 -13.40
N ALA A 5 17.81 -4.24 -13.56
CA ALA A 5 18.45 -3.29 -12.68
C ALA A 5 17.73 -1.95 -12.86
N SER A 6 16.84 -1.62 -11.92
CA SER A 6 16.26 -0.29 -11.80
C SER A 6 16.88 0.38 -10.59
N ASP A 7 18.04 0.99 -10.82
CA ASP A 7 18.71 1.89 -9.89
C ASP A 7 17.76 3.04 -9.48
N CYS A 8 17.50 3.21 -8.18
CA CYS A 8 18.42 3.80 -7.20
C CYS A 8 18.59 5.33 -7.33
N HIS A 9 17.53 6.05 -7.68
CA HIS A 9 17.53 7.52 -7.53
C HIS A 9 16.67 8.04 -6.37
N LYS A 10 15.58 7.36 -6.00
CA LYS A 10 14.75 7.77 -4.85
C LYS A 10 15.33 7.34 -3.49
N THR A 11 16.09 6.24 -3.45
CA THR A 11 16.77 5.73 -2.25
C THR A 11 18.01 6.53 -1.84
N ARG A 12 18.53 7.44 -2.69
CA ARG A 12 19.75 8.20 -2.36
C ARG A 12 19.45 9.42 -1.48
N ARG A 13 18.33 10.11 -1.72
CA ARG A 13 17.92 11.29 -0.93
C ARG A 13 17.40 10.89 0.46
N TRP A 14 16.69 9.76 0.55
CA TRP A 14 16.26 9.16 1.81
C TRP A 14 17.43 8.64 2.64
N ARG A 15 18.36 7.87 2.03
CA ARG A 15 19.60 7.47 2.73
C ARG A 15 20.45 8.65 3.17
N LEU A 16 20.47 9.77 2.43
CA LEU A 16 21.20 10.97 2.85
C LEU A 16 20.56 11.64 4.07
N LEU A 17 19.23 11.67 4.17
CA LEU A 17 18.52 12.20 5.33
C LEU A 17 18.64 11.28 6.54
N GLU A 18 18.51 9.96 6.37
CA GLU A 18 18.80 8.98 7.42
C GLU A 18 20.24 9.10 7.90
N ASN A 19 21.20 9.21 6.98
CA ASN A 19 22.60 9.41 7.34
C ASN A 19 22.82 10.74 8.07
N LEU A 20 22.11 11.82 7.70
CA LEU A 20 22.21 13.10 8.39
C LEU A 20 21.64 13.03 9.80
N LYS A 21 20.50 12.35 9.98
CA LYS A 21 19.83 12.14 11.27
C LYS A 21 20.63 11.24 12.20
N ILE A 22 21.14 10.12 11.67
CA ILE A 22 22.06 9.23 12.39
C ILE A 22 23.32 9.98 12.78
N ARG A 23 23.87 10.82 11.87
CA ARG A 23 25.02 11.67 12.19
C ARG A 23 24.70 12.71 13.26
N ALA A 24 23.54 13.36 13.20
CA ALA A 24 23.12 14.33 14.22
C ALA A 24 22.91 13.67 15.59
N ALA A 25 22.23 12.51 15.63
CA ALA A 25 22.06 11.73 16.85
C ALA A 25 23.39 11.23 17.41
N MET A 26 24.29 10.72 16.55
CA MET A 26 25.65 10.35 16.96
C MET A 26 26.45 11.56 17.47
N LEU A 27 26.34 12.72 16.82
CA LEU A 27 27.05 13.94 17.23
C LEU A 27 26.55 14.42 18.59
N MET A 28 25.23 14.39 18.83
CA MET A 28 24.63 14.69 20.14
C MET A 28 25.08 13.69 21.22
N ALA A 29 25.15 12.39 20.91
CA ALA A 29 25.63 11.36 21.83
C ALA A 29 27.13 11.54 22.18
N VAL A 30 27.96 11.88 21.18
CA VAL A 30 29.38 12.20 21.38
C VAL A 30 29.52 13.46 22.25
N LEU A 31 28.72 14.49 21.99
CA LEU A 31 28.74 15.72 22.79
C LEU A 31 28.36 15.44 24.25
N ALA A 32 27.33 14.61 24.49
CA ALA A 32 26.95 14.17 25.83
C ALA A 32 28.08 13.40 26.53
N LEU A 33 28.76 12.49 25.82
CA LEU A 33 29.92 11.75 26.35
C LEU A 33 31.09 12.68 26.71
N VAL A 34 31.39 13.67 25.86
CA VAL A 34 32.42 14.68 26.16
C VAL A 34 32.05 15.47 27.41
N LEU A 35 30.79 15.89 27.54
CA LEU A 35 30.32 16.62 28.71
C LEU A 35 30.40 15.78 30.01
N ILE A 36 30.00 14.50 29.95
CA ILE A 36 30.15 13.55 31.07
C ILE A 36 31.63 13.39 31.44
N TRP A 37 32.51 13.24 30.44
CA TRP A 37 33.95 13.12 30.67
C TRP A 37 34.53 14.39 31.32
N THR A 38 34.15 15.58 30.83
CA THR A 38 34.59 16.85 31.44
C THR A 38 34.09 17.00 32.87
N GLN A 39 32.86 16.54 33.16
CA GLN A 39 32.34 16.55 34.53
C GLN A 39 33.15 15.66 35.47
N LEU A 40 33.51 14.44 35.02
CA LEU A 40 34.24 13.47 35.84
C LEU A 40 35.70 13.85 36.08
N TYR A 41 36.38 14.43 35.09
CA TYR A 41 37.83 14.63 35.13
C TYR A 41 38.27 16.08 35.31
N VAL A 42 37.47 17.07 34.93
CA VAL A 42 37.86 18.49 34.96
C VAL A 42 37.17 19.25 36.09
N LEU A 43 35.90 18.94 36.37
CA LEU A 43 35.06 19.68 37.32
C LEU A 43 34.84 18.95 38.66
N HIS A 44 35.61 17.89 38.93
CA HIS A 44 35.39 17.03 40.09
C HIS A 44 35.49 17.78 41.43
N ASP A 45 36.38 18.78 41.52
CA ASP A 45 36.58 19.58 42.74
C ASP A 45 35.63 20.78 42.85
N ASP A 46 34.92 21.15 41.77
CA ASP A 46 34.09 22.35 41.70
C ASP A 46 32.61 21.96 41.74
N GLY A 47 32.10 21.71 42.96
CA GLY A 47 30.77 21.12 43.20
C GLY A 47 29.59 21.89 42.59
N ALA A 48 29.72 23.20 42.38
CA ALA A 48 28.71 24.00 41.67
C ALA A 48 28.75 23.75 40.15
N GLY A 49 29.94 23.70 39.53
CA GLY A 49 30.11 23.47 38.10
C GLY A 49 29.68 22.07 37.68
N ALA A 50 29.94 21.06 38.51
CA ALA A 50 29.49 19.69 38.27
C ALA A 50 27.95 19.57 38.20
N GLY A 51 27.22 20.32 39.03
CA GLY A 51 25.75 20.35 39.03
C GLY A 51 25.15 20.97 37.76
N TYR A 52 25.73 22.08 37.27
CA TYR A 52 25.31 22.70 36.02
C TYR A 52 25.57 21.81 34.80
N CYS A 53 26.74 21.14 34.74
CA CYS A 53 27.04 20.20 33.66
C CYS A 53 26.10 18.99 33.66
N ALA A 54 25.78 18.43 34.82
CA ALA A 54 24.81 17.34 34.93
C ALA A 54 23.43 17.76 34.41
N GLY A 55 22.94 18.93 34.82
CA GLY A 55 21.67 19.49 34.35
C GLY A 55 21.65 19.65 32.82
N LEU A 56 22.69 20.28 32.26
CA LEU A 56 22.81 20.51 30.82
C LEU A 56 22.87 19.19 30.03
N VAL A 57 23.59 18.18 30.51
CA VAL A 57 23.62 16.84 29.88
C VAL A 57 22.23 16.21 29.90
N THR A 58 21.52 16.27 31.02
CA THR A 58 20.17 15.68 31.11
C THR A 58 19.16 16.38 30.21
N GLU A 59 19.23 17.70 30.08
CA GLU A 59 18.38 18.47 29.16
C GLU A 59 18.70 18.14 27.70
N LEU A 60 19.97 18.14 27.30
CA LEU A 60 20.38 17.79 25.94
C LEU A 60 19.98 16.35 25.58
N LEU A 61 20.12 15.42 26.52
CA LEU A 61 19.69 14.04 26.33
C LEU A 61 18.17 13.94 26.18
N GLY A 62 17.41 14.66 27.02
CA GLY A 62 15.95 14.73 26.93
C GLY A 62 15.47 15.23 25.56
N VAL A 63 16.11 16.27 25.04
CA VAL A 63 15.82 16.80 23.69
C VAL A 63 16.16 15.78 22.61
N ALA A 64 17.35 15.15 22.68
CA ALA A 64 17.78 14.17 21.69
C ALA A 64 16.84 12.95 21.63
N ILE A 65 16.43 12.42 22.78
CA ILE A 65 15.46 11.33 22.88
C ILE A 65 14.11 11.75 22.29
N THR A 66 13.63 12.95 22.61
CA THR A 66 12.36 13.47 22.11
C THR A 66 12.35 13.55 20.58
N ILE A 67 13.42 14.07 19.98
CA ILE A 67 13.55 14.16 18.51
C ILE A 67 13.52 12.75 17.89
N LEU A 68 14.26 11.80 18.46
CA LEU A 68 14.31 10.43 17.96
C LEU A 68 12.93 9.76 18.03
N VAL A 69 12.22 9.91 19.15
CA VAL A 69 10.88 9.33 19.33
C VAL A 69 9.90 9.94 18.34
N ILE A 70 9.90 11.27 18.19
CA ILE A 70 9.03 11.96 17.22
C ILE A 70 9.29 11.47 15.80
N ASP A 71 10.56 11.31 15.42
CA ASP A 71 10.92 10.87 14.08
C ASP A 71 10.42 9.45 13.79
N ILE A 72 10.62 8.52 14.73
CA ILE A 72 10.08 7.14 14.61
C ILE A 72 8.55 7.16 14.49
N VAL A 73 7.87 8.01 15.27
CA VAL A 73 6.41 8.13 15.21
C VAL A 73 5.95 8.68 13.87
N LEU A 74 6.62 9.71 13.35
CA LEU A 74 6.30 10.31 12.05
C LEU A 74 6.54 9.32 10.91
N GLU A 75 7.67 8.64 10.89
CA GLU A 75 7.98 7.62 9.87
C GLU A 75 6.94 6.49 9.86
N ARG A 76 6.55 6.00 11.05
CA ARG A 76 5.48 5.00 11.16
C ARG A 76 4.13 5.52 10.67
N GLN A 77 3.84 6.80 10.86
CA GLN A 77 2.60 7.41 10.35
C GLN A 77 2.64 7.56 8.84
N GLU A 78 3.75 8.02 8.28
CA GLU A 78 3.95 8.14 6.82
C GLU A 78 3.81 6.77 6.15
N LEU A 79 4.47 5.75 6.68
CA LEU A 79 4.36 4.39 6.16
C LEU A 79 2.92 3.87 6.19
N ARG A 80 2.19 4.09 7.29
CA ARG A 80 0.76 3.72 7.38
C ARG A 80 -0.12 4.46 6.37
N ARG A 81 0.16 5.75 6.12
CA ARG A 81 -0.56 6.55 5.12
C ARG A 81 -0.28 6.01 3.72
N ASP A 82 0.98 5.71 3.41
CA ASP A 82 1.37 5.17 2.10
C ASP A 82 0.78 3.78 1.85
N VAL A 83 0.77 2.90 2.87
CA VAL A 83 0.12 1.58 2.83
C VAL A 83 -1.37 1.72 2.50
N ARG A 84 -2.09 2.59 3.23
CA ARG A 84 -3.52 2.82 3.00
C ARG A 84 -3.79 3.41 1.63
N ARG A 85 -3.02 4.43 1.24
CA ARG A 85 -3.14 5.06 -0.07
C ARG A 85 -2.94 4.07 -1.20
N LEU A 86 -1.94 3.19 -1.11
CA LEU A 86 -1.69 2.19 -2.14
C LEU A 86 -2.81 1.14 -2.21
N ALA A 87 -3.31 0.68 -1.06
CA ALA A 87 -4.46 -0.23 -1.00
C ALA A 87 -5.71 0.42 -1.63
N ASP A 88 -5.99 1.66 -1.28
CA ASP A 88 -7.12 2.44 -1.77
C ASP A 88 -7.03 2.68 -3.29
N GLU A 89 -5.86 3.11 -3.79
CA GLU A 89 -5.60 3.29 -5.24
C GLU A 89 -5.86 2.00 -6.04
N LEU A 90 -5.38 0.85 -5.56
CA LEU A 90 -5.57 -0.44 -6.24
C LEU A 90 -7.00 -0.96 -6.12
N LEU A 91 -7.64 -0.76 -4.97
CA LEU A 91 -9.03 -1.14 -4.74
C LEU A 91 -9.99 -0.38 -5.66
N TYR A 92 -9.82 0.94 -5.80
CA TYR A 92 -10.62 1.74 -6.73
C TYR A 92 -10.41 1.34 -8.20
N GLN A 93 -9.17 0.98 -8.57
CA GLN A 93 -8.91 0.48 -9.92
C GLN A 93 -9.59 -0.88 -10.16
N ALA A 94 -9.54 -1.77 -9.18
CA ALA A 94 -10.21 -3.07 -9.25
C ALA A 94 -11.74 -2.89 -9.36
N ASP A 95 -12.34 -2.06 -8.51
CA ASP A 95 -13.77 -1.72 -8.56
C ASP A 95 -14.20 -1.20 -9.92
N PHE A 96 -13.48 -0.21 -10.46
CA PHE A 96 -13.78 0.35 -11.78
C PHE A 96 -13.78 -0.71 -12.89
N ILE A 97 -12.80 -1.62 -12.88
CA ILE A 97 -12.70 -2.68 -13.88
C ILE A 97 -13.82 -3.70 -13.71
N VAL A 98 -14.17 -4.06 -12.46
CA VAL A 98 -15.28 -4.96 -12.15
C VAL A 98 -16.62 -4.34 -12.56
N TRP A 99 -16.82 -3.04 -12.33
CA TRP A 99 -18.00 -2.32 -12.79
C TRP A 99 -18.10 -2.31 -14.33
N ILE A 100 -16.99 -2.09 -15.05
CA ILE A 100 -16.98 -2.23 -16.52
C ILE A 100 -17.43 -3.64 -16.91
N TRP A 101 -16.88 -4.66 -16.25
CA TRP A 101 -17.14 -6.06 -16.56
C TRP A 101 -18.57 -6.49 -16.25
N LEU A 102 -19.00 -6.37 -15.00
CA LEU A 102 -20.23 -6.96 -14.46
C LEU A 102 -21.38 -5.96 -14.38
N GLY A 103 -21.09 -4.66 -14.40
CA GLY A 103 -22.07 -3.60 -14.20
C GLY A 103 -22.28 -3.29 -12.73
N GLY A 104 -23.50 -2.91 -12.38
CA GLY A 104 -23.85 -2.43 -11.04
C GLY A 104 -24.01 -0.91 -10.97
N ASP A 105 -24.17 -0.41 -9.75
CA ASP A 105 -24.16 1.04 -9.50
C ASP A 105 -22.74 1.60 -9.69
N ARG A 106 -22.63 2.88 -10.03
CA ARG A 106 -21.33 3.58 -10.13
C ARG A 106 -20.83 4.05 -8.75
N VAL A 107 -21.67 3.98 -7.72
CA VAL A 107 -21.29 4.36 -6.37
C VAL A 107 -20.45 3.23 -5.77
N PHE A 108 -19.19 3.54 -5.44
CA PHE A 108 -18.28 2.58 -4.80
C PHE A 108 -18.89 2.04 -3.49
N SER A 109 -19.07 0.72 -3.42
CA SER A 109 -19.46 0.00 -2.21
C SER A 109 -18.68 -1.31 -2.15
N LEU A 110 -17.94 -1.51 -1.06
CA LEU A 110 -17.14 -2.71 -0.87
C LEU A 110 -18.01 -3.98 -0.83
N ALA A 111 -19.13 -3.96 -0.10
CA ALA A 111 -20.06 -5.09 -0.10
C ALA A 111 -20.68 -5.36 -1.48
N GLU A 112 -20.99 -4.32 -2.27
CA GLU A 112 -21.46 -4.51 -3.65
C GLU A 112 -20.39 -5.18 -4.51
N LEU A 113 -19.16 -4.68 -4.45
CA LEU A 113 -18.03 -5.24 -5.19
C LEU A 113 -17.79 -6.72 -4.83
N GLU A 114 -17.80 -7.06 -3.55
CA GLU A 114 -17.66 -8.45 -3.10
C GLU A 114 -18.83 -9.33 -3.57
N CYS A 115 -20.07 -8.84 -3.46
CA CYS A 115 -21.25 -9.57 -3.91
C CYS A 115 -21.24 -9.80 -5.43
N LEU A 116 -20.82 -8.80 -6.22
CA LEU A 116 -20.66 -8.92 -7.66
C LEU A 116 -19.59 -9.97 -8.00
N LEU A 117 -18.44 -9.94 -7.32
CA LEU A 117 -17.34 -10.90 -7.51
C LEU A 117 -17.73 -12.33 -7.10
N GLU A 118 -18.52 -12.51 -6.04
CA GLU A 118 -19.06 -13.81 -5.62
C GLU A 118 -20.08 -14.36 -6.62
N SER A 119 -20.76 -13.49 -7.37
CA SER A 119 -21.71 -13.87 -8.41
C SER A 119 -21.07 -14.24 -9.75
N VAL A 120 -19.75 -14.13 -9.88
CA VAL A 120 -19.02 -14.42 -11.13
C VAL A 120 -19.10 -15.92 -11.45
N SER A 121 -19.45 -16.21 -12.69
CA SER A 121 -19.55 -17.54 -13.28
C SER A 121 -18.70 -17.62 -14.54
N ASP A 122 -18.42 -18.83 -15.02
CA ASP A 122 -17.65 -19.01 -16.27
C ASP A 122 -18.43 -18.58 -17.53
N ASP A 123 -19.75 -18.40 -17.41
CA ASP A 123 -20.62 -17.88 -18.47
C ASP A 123 -20.52 -16.36 -18.62
N ASP A 124 -19.90 -15.66 -17.66
CA ASP A 124 -19.69 -14.22 -17.73
C ASP A 124 -18.60 -13.89 -18.75
N ALA A 125 -19.04 -13.64 -19.99
CA ALA A 125 -18.15 -13.32 -21.10
C ALA A 125 -17.21 -12.16 -20.74
N LEU A 126 -15.91 -12.35 -20.98
CA LEU A 126 -14.91 -11.30 -20.77
C LEU A 126 -14.58 -10.65 -22.12
N HIS A 127 -14.96 -9.39 -22.29
CA HIS A 127 -14.60 -8.65 -23.50
C HIS A 127 -13.08 -8.40 -23.55
N HIS A 128 -12.50 -8.35 -24.76
CA HIS A 128 -11.04 -8.19 -24.94
C HIS A 128 -10.48 -6.90 -24.29
N THR A 129 -11.29 -5.83 -24.25
CA THR A 129 -10.93 -4.57 -23.59
C THR A 129 -10.84 -4.77 -22.08
N THR A 130 -11.85 -5.41 -21.48
CA THR A 130 -11.91 -5.73 -20.04
C THR A 130 -10.75 -6.64 -19.64
N GLU A 131 -10.44 -7.64 -20.45
CA GLU A 131 -9.25 -8.48 -20.28
C GLU A 131 -7.96 -7.63 -20.26
N THR A 132 -7.82 -6.70 -21.21
CA THR A 132 -6.65 -5.79 -21.23
C THR A 132 -6.57 -4.94 -19.97
N LEU A 133 -7.71 -4.49 -19.42
CA LEU A 133 -7.75 -3.72 -18.18
C LEU A 133 -7.27 -4.55 -16.98
N PHE A 134 -7.74 -5.80 -16.83
CA PHE A 134 -7.26 -6.71 -15.78
C PHE A 134 -5.76 -6.99 -15.92
N GLN A 135 -5.28 -7.20 -17.14
CA GLN A 135 -3.86 -7.39 -17.40
C GLN A 135 -3.04 -6.16 -16.98
N ASN A 136 -3.52 -4.96 -17.29
CA ASN A 136 -2.89 -3.70 -16.91
C ASN A 136 -2.89 -3.50 -15.39
N LEU A 137 -3.99 -3.82 -14.71
CA LEU A 137 -4.06 -3.82 -13.25
C LEU A 137 -3.00 -4.75 -12.64
N GLY A 138 -2.88 -5.97 -13.15
CA GLY A 138 -1.86 -6.92 -12.68
C GLY A 138 -0.43 -6.46 -12.96
N ASN A 139 -0.18 -5.84 -14.12
CA ASN A 139 1.12 -5.24 -14.44
C ASN A 139 1.48 -4.09 -13.50
N GLU A 140 0.51 -3.20 -13.21
CA GLU A 140 0.72 -2.09 -12.27
C GLU A 140 0.94 -2.62 -10.85
N ALA A 141 0.18 -3.61 -10.38
CA ALA A 141 0.41 -4.26 -9.09
C ALA A 141 1.83 -4.88 -9.00
N ALA A 142 2.24 -5.62 -10.03
CA ALA A 142 3.59 -6.20 -10.10
C ALA A 142 4.69 -5.13 -10.12
N LYS A 143 4.46 -4.00 -10.79
CA LYS A 143 5.36 -2.85 -10.80
C LYS A 143 5.44 -2.20 -9.43
N ARG A 144 4.30 -1.94 -8.76
CA ARG A 144 4.24 -1.36 -7.41
C ARG A 144 4.97 -2.23 -6.39
N MET A 145 4.85 -3.55 -6.50
CA MET A 145 5.61 -4.52 -5.68
C MET A 145 7.13 -4.37 -5.84
N ARG A 146 7.62 -4.00 -7.03
CA ARG A 146 9.06 -3.78 -7.28
C ARG A 146 9.51 -2.38 -6.88
N THR A 147 8.71 -1.35 -7.16
CA THR A 147 9.11 0.05 -6.94
C THR A 147 8.89 0.54 -5.52
N HIS A 148 7.91 -0.03 -4.80
CA HIS A 148 7.54 0.35 -3.42
C HIS A 148 7.67 -0.83 -2.46
N LYS A 149 8.75 -1.61 -2.60
CA LYS A 149 8.97 -2.84 -1.83
C LYS A 149 8.82 -2.61 -0.32
N ASP A 150 9.42 -1.57 0.22
CA ASP A 150 9.39 -1.28 1.67
C ASP A 150 7.96 -1.05 2.18
N VAL A 151 7.11 -0.39 1.39
CA VAL A 151 5.70 -0.15 1.73
C VAL A 151 4.90 -1.45 1.65
N VAL A 152 5.08 -2.22 0.58
CA VAL A 152 4.35 -3.48 0.36
C VAL A 152 4.73 -4.53 1.41
N ASP A 153 6.01 -4.66 1.75
CA ASP A 153 6.50 -5.63 2.73
C ASP A 153 6.17 -5.23 4.18
N SER A 154 5.87 -3.95 4.44
CA SER A 154 5.51 -3.47 5.79
C SER A 154 4.17 -3.98 6.32
N ASN A 155 3.26 -4.42 5.43
CA ASN A 155 1.94 -4.91 5.80
C ASN A 155 1.63 -6.21 5.04
N ILE A 156 1.42 -7.30 5.79
CA ILE A 156 1.16 -8.63 5.24
C ILE A 156 -0.06 -8.68 4.33
N HIS A 157 -1.16 -8.00 4.69
CA HIS A 157 -2.40 -8.01 3.91
C HIS A 157 -2.27 -7.20 2.61
N LEU A 158 -1.56 -6.07 2.65
CA LEU A 158 -1.23 -5.32 1.43
C LEU A 158 -0.36 -6.18 0.49
N CYS A 159 0.67 -6.83 1.04
CA CYS A 159 1.54 -7.73 0.28
C CYS A 159 0.75 -8.85 -0.41
N ASP A 160 -0.15 -9.50 0.33
CA ASP A 160 -0.99 -10.56 -0.21
C ASP A 160 -1.95 -10.06 -1.30
N GLY A 161 -2.61 -8.91 -1.08
CA GLY A 161 -3.52 -8.32 -2.07
C GLY A 161 -2.81 -7.90 -3.36
N VAL A 162 -1.65 -7.24 -3.24
CA VAL A 162 -0.82 -6.85 -4.40
C VAL A 162 -0.29 -8.10 -5.13
N ARG A 163 0.11 -9.13 -4.40
CA ARG A 163 0.58 -10.40 -4.98
C ARG A 163 -0.52 -11.12 -5.74
N LEU A 164 -1.75 -11.15 -5.22
CA LEU A 164 -2.91 -11.73 -5.91
C LEU A 164 -3.20 -10.96 -7.19
N LEU A 165 -3.31 -9.62 -7.13
CA LEU A 165 -3.52 -8.81 -8.34
C LEU A 165 -2.39 -8.98 -9.37
N ALA A 166 -1.14 -9.11 -8.94
CA ALA A 166 -0.01 -9.31 -9.84
C ALA A 166 -0.13 -10.61 -10.69
N GLN A 167 -0.92 -11.60 -10.25
CA GLN A 167 -1.19 -12.80 -11.05
C GLN A 167 -1.99 -12.48 -12.33
N LEU A 168 -2.80 -11.42 -12.30
CA LEU A 168 -3.58 -10.95 -13.46
C LEU A 168 -2.69 -10.44 -14.60
N ALA A 169 -1.42 -10.14 -14.35
CA ALA A 169 -0.48 -9.79 -15.43
C ALA A 169 -0.35 -10.91 -16.49
N ASN A 170 -0.63 -12.15 -16.09
CA ASN A 170 -0.45 -13.34 -16.90
C ASN A 170 -1.76 -13.94 -17.44
N ILE A 171 -2.91 -13.24 -17.36
CA ILE A 171 -4.20 -13.82 -17.79
C ILE A 171 -4.22 -14.31 -19.26
N ARG A 172 -3.36 -13.74 -20.12
CA ARG A 172 -3.23 -14.10 -21.54
C ARG A 172 -2.17 -15.16 -21.85
N VAL A 173 -1.32 -15.51 -20.89
CA VAL A 173 -0.11 -16.30 -21.13
C VAL A 173 -0.42 -17.81 -21.30
N GLY A 174 -1.66 -18.24 -21.02
CA GLY A 174 -2.10 -19.62 -21.22
C GLY A 174 -2.59 -19.92 -22.65
N SER A 175 -2.07 -20.98 -23.27
CA SER A 175 -2.64 -21.55 -24.50
C SER A 175 -3.72 -22.58 -24.14
N GLY A 176 -4.90 -22.49 -24.76
CA GLY A 176 -5.97 -23.49 -24.63
C GLY A 176 -6.51 -23.66 -23.22
N ALA A 177 -6.28 -24.84 -22.62
CA ALA A 177 -6.85 -25.26 -21.33
C ALA A 177 -6.29 -24.54 -20.09
N SER A 178 -5.20 -23.79 -20.22
CA SER A 178 -4.61 -23.01 -19.12
C SER A 178 -4.97 -21.53 -19.15
N ARG A 179 -5.93 -21.12 -20.00
CA ARG A 179 -6.44 -19.75 -19.99
C ARG A 179 -7.21 -19.51 -18.69
N THR A 180 -6.94 -18.39 -18.04
CA THR A 180 -7.61 -18.03 -16.80
C THR A 180 -9.10 -17.84 -17.06
N THR A 181 -9.94 -18.64 -16.39
CA THR A 181 -11.39 -18.56 -16.55
C THR A 181 -11.94 -17.31 -15.85
N PRO A 182 -13.12 -16.80 -16.26
CA PRO A 182 -13.75 -15.66 -15.60
C PRO A 182 -13.94 -15.88 -14.09
N SER A 183 -14.35 -17.09 -13.67
CA SER A 183 -14.44 -17.45 -12.24
C SER A 183 -13.10 -17.33 -11.51
N GLN A 184 -11.99 -17.76 -12.12
CA GLN A 184 -10.66 -17.62 -11.53
C GLN A 184 -10.25 -16.15 -11.37
N ILE A 185 -10.58 -15.30 -12.36
CA ILE A 185 -10.37 -13.84 -12.24
C ILE A 185 -11.18 -13.31 -11.06
N GLY A 186 -12.45 -13.70 -10.95
CA GLY A 186 -13.32 -13.33 -9.82
C GLY A 186 -12.72 -13.72 -8.46
N VAL A 187 -12.19 -14.94 -8.33
CA VAL A 187 -11.53 -15.42 -7.10
C VAL A 187 -10.26 -14.63 -6.80
N ILE A 188 -9.41 -14.36 -7.79
CA ILE A 188 -8.18 -13.58 -7.60
C ILE A 188 -8.49 -12.17 -7.13
N VAL A 189 -9.45 -11.50 -7.79
CA VAL A 189 -9.84 -10.13 -7.46
C VAL A 189 -10.54 -10.09 -6.10
N SER A 190 -11.46 -11.00 -5.81
CA SER A 190 -12.12 -11.12 -4.51
C SER A 190 -11.12 -11.34 -3.37
N GLY A 191 -10.14 -12.22 -3.57
CA GLY A 191 -9.07 -12.44 -2.62
C GLY A 191 -8.24 -11.17 -2.35
N ALA A 192 -7.95 -10.40 -3.40
CA ALA A 192 -7.24 -9.12 -3.25
C ALA A 192 -8.08 -8.06 -2.55
N VAL A 193 -9.36 -7.92 -2.89
CA VAL A 193 -10.31 -7.00 -2.26
C VAL A 193 -10.42 -7.26 -0.76
N ARG A 194 -10.62 -8.53 -0.35
CA ARG A 194 -10.64 -8.94 1.06
C ARG A 194 -9.33 -8.66 1.79
N ALA A 195 -8.20 -8.74 1.10
CA ALA A 195 -6.91 -8.40 1.67
C ALA A 195 -6.78 -6.88 1.87
N PHE A 196 -7.24 -6.05 0.92
CA PHE A 196 -7.25 -4.60 1.05
C PHE A 196 -8.25 -4.10 2.10
N ASP A 197 -9.39 -4.76 2.26
CA ASP A 197 -10.34 -4.44 3.33
C ASP A 197 -9.68 -4.54 4.72
N LYS A 198 -8.89 -5.59 4.97
CA LYS A 198 -8.12 -5.72 6.22
C LYS A 198 -7.08 -4.60 6.43
N VAL A 199 -6.62 -3.95 5.36
CA VAL A 199 -5.68 -2.82 5.43
C VAL A 199 -6.41 -1.51 5.72
N LEU A 200 -7.55 -1.31 5.05
CA LEU A 200 -8.33 -0.08 5.12
C LEU A 200 -9.25 -0.05 6.35
N CYS A 201 -9.59 -1.22 6.90
CA CYS A 201 -10.62 -1.41 7.92
C CYS A 201 -11.91 -0.67 7.54
N TYR A 202 -12.44 -0.95 6.34
CA TYR A 202 -13.56 -0.19 5.82
C TYR A 202 -14.76 -0.39 6.75
N ARG A 203 -15.16 0.67 7.45
CA ARG A 203 -16.30 0.62 8.35
C ARG A 203 -17.51 1.03 7.53
N GLU A 204 -18.22 0.05 6.97
CA GLU A 204 -19.47 0.33 6.27
C GLU A 204 -20.41 1.08 7.22
N THR A 205 -20.88 2.23 6.77
CA THR A 205 -22.02 2.90 7.39
C THR A 205 -23.22 2.00 7.15
N GLU A 206 -23.83 1.50 8.22
CA GLU A 206 -24.88 0.45 8.30
C GLU A 206 -26.14 0.66 7.43
N GLY A 207 -26.21 1.69 6.59
CA GLY A 207 -27.37 2.05 5.78
C GLY A 207 -27.50 1.34 4.43
N ALA A 208 -26.50 0.62 3.93
CA ALA A 208 -26.49 0.14 2.54
C ALA A 208 -26.75 -1.38 2.37
N ALA A 209 -26.50 -2.19 3.40
CA ALA A 209 -26.39 -3.66 3.28
C ALA A 209 -27.69 -4.47 2.99
N ASN A 210 -28.87 -3.85 2.84
CA ASN A 210 -30.12 -4.60 2.68
C ASN A 210 -30.54 -4.78 1.20
N GLY A 211 -30.01 -5.84 0.57
CA GLY A 211 -30.75 -6.68 -0.37
C GLY A 211 -30.99 -6.19 -1.81
N ARG A 212 -30.33 -5.11 -2.28
CA ARG A 212 -30.54 -4.58 -3.64
C ARG A 212 -29.43 -4.86 -4.67
N TYR A 213 -28.27 -5.33 -4.24
CA TYR A 213 -27.05 -5.32 -5.08
C TYR A 213 -27.09 -6.25 -6.30
N LEU A 214 -27.90 -7.31 -6.28
CA LEU A 214 -27.95 -8.27 -7.39
C LEU A 214 -28.87 -7.85 -8.55
N LYS A 215 -29.65 -6.77 -8.44
CA LYS A 215 -30.61 -6.38 -9.51
C LYS A 215 -29.96 -5.81 -10.77
N GLY A 216 -28.65 -5.59 -10.78
CA GLY A 216 -27.95 -4.84 -11.82
C GLY A 216 -26.92 -5.60 -12.66
N LYS A 217 -26.63 -6.88 -12.36
CA LYS A 217 -25.57 -7.62 -13.07
C LYS A 217 -25.90 -7.71 -14.57
N ARG A 218 -25.00 -7.16 -15.39
CA ARG A 218 -25.07 -7.10 -16.85
C ARG A 218 -23.66 -7.28 -17.38
N SER A 219 -23.28 -8.55 -17.56
CA SER A 219 -21.99 -8.99 -18.08
C SER A 219 -22.00 -9.18 -19.59
N ASP A 220 -23.06 -8.79 -20.29
CA ASP A 220 -23.15 -8.89 -21.74
C ASP A 220 -22.09 -8.03 -22.43
N VAL A 221 -21.54 -8.55 -23.53
CA VAL A 221 -20.43 -7.91 -24.27
C VAL A 221 -20.83 -6.53 -24.80
N ALA A 222 -22.10 -6.34 -25.17
CA ALA A 222 -22.62 -5.05 -25.62
C ALA A 222 -22.60 -4.01 -24.49
N ALA A 223 -23.09 -4.36 -23.28
CA ALA A 223 -23.00 -3.48 -22.12
C ALA A 223 -21.54 -3.15 -21.74
N GLN A 224 -20.64 -4.13 -21.78
CA GLN A 224 -19.22 -3.88 -21.53
C GLN A 224 -18.63 -2.89 -22.54
N ARG A 225 -18.92 -3.07 -23.83
CA ARG A 225 -18.46 -2.16 -24.88
C ARG A 225 -19.01 -0.74 -24.67
N PHE A 226 -20.30 -0.61 -24.39
CA PHE A 226 -20.91 0.69 -24.08
C PHE A 226 -20.25 1.38 -22.87
N ARG A 227 -19.96 0.65 -21.79
CA ARG A 227 -19.26 1.21 -20.61
C ARG A 227 -17.82 1.63 -20.94
N CYS A 228 -17.14 0.91 -21.83
CA CYS A 228 -15.77 1.24 -22.24
C CYS A 228 -15.69 2.45 -23.19
N SER A 229 -16.53 2.50 -24.22
CA SER A 229 -16.39 3.50 -25.31
C SER A 229 -17.50 4.56 -25.34
N GLY A 230 -18.61 4.34 -24.65
CA GLY A 230 -19.81 5.19 -24.77
C GLY A 230 -20.59 4.99 -26.06
N GLU A 231 -20.18 4.07 -26.94
CA GLU A 231 -20.89 3.76 -28.19
C GLU A 231 -22.09 2.87 -27.90
N LEU A 232 -23.30 3.35 -28.24
CA LEU A 232 -24.49 2.50 -28.30
C LEU A 232 -24.35 1.58 -29.51
N GLY A 233 -24.22 0.28 -29.26
CA GLY A 233 -24.22 -0.76 -30.29
C GLY A 233 -25.60 -1.03 -30.86
#